data_AF-A0A9Q9CZQ1-F1
#
_entry.id   AF-A0A9Q9CZQ1-F1
#
_cell.length_a   1.000
_cell.length_b   1.000
_cell.length_c   1.000
_cell.angle_alpha   90.00
_cell.angle_beta   90.00
_cell.angle_gamma   90.00
#
_symmetry.space_group_name_H-M   'P 1'
#
loop_
_entity.id
_entity.type
_entity.pdbx_description
1 polymer ?
#
loop_
_entity_poly.entity_id
_entity_poly.type
_entity_poly.pdbx_seq_one_letter_code
_entity_poly.pdbx_strand_id
1 'polypeptide(L)'
;MLVECFKYDRWEQVNPLSLTPDDVYVHDGRTFVVEDTPFIDGSKLIIPGRSYEAGRHELAFGDRDMNFISMASDMVGSSAACFEDGTIMIGEIDSGITHVYSPRLPKRELNNFCERQMSRYQEFFDKHRLRIEDGERIAMERFW
;
A
#
# COMPACT_ATOMS: atom_id res chain seq x y z
N MET A 1 -21.04 -11.11 -8.61
CA MET A 1 -20.53 -9.92 -7.91
C MET A 1 -19.02 -10.07 -7.83
N LEU A 2 -18.27 -9.06 -8.25
CA LEU A 2 -16.81 -9.00 -8.11
C LEU A 2 -16.47 -8.00 -7.01
N VAL A 3 -15.28 -8.14 -6.44
CA VAL A 3 -14.70 -7.18 -5.50
C VAL A 3 -13.32 -6.77 -6.00
N GLU A 4 -12.91 -5.54 -5.68
CA GLU A 4 -11.56 -5.07 -5.96
C GLU A 4 -10.64 -5.57 -4.86
N CYS A 5 -9.67 -6.40 -5.22
CA CYS A 5 -8.63 -6.88 -4.33
C CYS A 5 -7.30 -6.24 -4.71
N PHE A 6 -6.57 -5.73 -3.74
CA PHE A 6 -5.23 -5.18 -3.94
C PHE A 6 -4.22 -6.33 -4.02
N LYS A 7 -3.74 -6.61 -5.23
CA LYS A 7 -2.73 -7.63 -5.50
C LYS A 7 -1.46 -6.93 -5.96
N TYR A 8 -0.36 -7.22 -5.26
CA TYR A 8 0.96 -6.61 -5.48
C TYR A 8 0.92 -5.08 -5.30
N ASP A 9 0.61 -4.36 -6.37
CA ASP A 9 0.65 -2.90 -6.47
C ASP A 9 -0.57 -2.30 -7.20
N ARG A 10 -1.63 -3.10 -7.40
CA ARG A 10 -2.83 -2.70 -8.14
C ARG A 10 -4.11 -3.37 -7.64
N TRP A 11 -5.23 -2.73 -7.95
CA TRP A 11 -6.56 -3.31 -7.76
C TRP A 11 -6.91 -4.23 -8.91
N GLU A 12 -7.28 -5.46 -8.58
CA GLU A 12 -7.75 -6.47 -9.52
C GLU A 12 -9.18 -6.87 -9.16
N GLN A 13 -10.05 -6.99 -10.16
CA GLN A 13 -11.42 -7.48 -9.99
C GLN A 13 -11.38 -9.00 -9.82
N VAL A 14 -11.71 -9.49 -8.62
CA VAL A 14 -11.66 -10.91 -8.29
C VAL A 14 -13.01 -11.46 -7.85
N ASN A 15 -13.15 -12.78 -7.94
CA ASN A 15 -14.27 -13.46 -7.31
C ASN A 15 -14.09 -13.39 -5.79
N PRO A 16 -15.07 -12.91 -5.02
CA PRO A 16 -14.94 -12.86 -3.56
C PRO A 16 -14.61 -14.21 -2.91
N LEU A 17 -15.05 -15.33 -3.49
CA LEU A 17 -14.77 -16.67 -2.99
C LEU A 17 -13.34 -17.14 -3.25
N SER A 18 -12.56 -16.41 -4.05
CA SER A 18 -11.14 -16.70 -4.26
C SER A 18 -10.20 -15.88 -3.38
N LEU A 19 -10.74 -15.00 -2.53
CA LEU A 19 -9.91 -14.26 -1.59
C LEU A 19 -9.33 -15.22 -0.54
N THR A 20 -8.11 -14.96 -0.13
CA THR A 20 -7.43 -15.68 0.94
C THR A 20 -7.22 -14.76 2.14
N PRO A 21 -6.96 -15.29 3.35
CA PRO A 21 -6.51 -14.47 4.47
C PRO A 21 -5.37 -13.53 4.06
N ASP A 22 -5.35 -12.33 4.66
CA ASP A 22 -4.43 -11.20 4.37
C ASP A 22 -4.65 -10.46 3.05
N ASP A 23 -5.61 -10.90 2.22
CA ASP A 23 -6.01 -10.12 1.06
C ASP A 23 -6.66 -8.81 1.49
N VAL A 24 -6.21 -7.72 0.88
CA VAL A 24 -6.79 -6.39 1.07
C VAL A 24 -7.82 -6.17 -0.03
N TYR A 25 -9.05 -5.81 0.32
CA TYR A 25 -10.13 -5.58 -0.65
C TYR A 25 -10.91 -4.30 -0.36
N VAL A 26 -11.54 -3.74 -1.39
CA VAL A 26 -12.46 -2.60 -1.27
C VAL A 26 -13.89 -3.06 -1.43
N HIS A 27 -14.74 -2.59 -0.51
CA HIS A 27 -16.18 -2.73 -0.58
C HIS A 27 -16.84 -1.46 -0.05
N ASP A 28 -17.80 -0.91 -0.79
CA ASP A 28 -18.55 0.31 -0.41
C ASP A 28 -17.63 1.50 -0.03
N GLY A 29 -16.56 1.71 -0.82
CA GLY A 29 -15.59 2.79 -0.61
C GLY A 29 -14.69 2.64 0.63
N ARG A 30 -14.71 1.48 1.29
CA ARG A 30 -13.88 1.18 2.47
C ARG A 30 -12.95 0.02 2.16
N THR A 31 -11.74 0.10 2.72
CA THR A 31 -10.70 -0.93 2.60
C THR A 31 -10.81 -1.90 3.78
N PHE A 32 -10.71 -3.19 3.51
CA PHE A 32 -10.79 -4.28 4.48
C PHE A 32 -9.65 -5.28 4.27
N VAL A 33 -9.33 -6.04 5.33
CA VAL A 33 -8.42 -7.19 5.28
C VAL A 33 -9.23 -8.45 5.54
N VAL A 34 -9.06 -9.46 4.70
CA VAL A 34 -9.67 -10.79 4.88
C VAL A 34 -9.02 -11.49 6.07
N GLU A 35 -9.83 -11.93 7.02
CA GLU A 35 -9.36 -12.66 8.21
C GLU A 35 -9.50 -14.18 8.06
N ASP A 36 -10.44 -14.65 7.24
CA ASP A 36 -10.68 -16.08 7.01
C ASP A 36 -11.30 -16.34 5.63
N THR A 37 -11.35 -17.60 5.23
CA THR A 37 -11.85 -18.08 3.94
C THR A 37 -13.32 -17.64 3.74
N PRO A 38 -13.63 -16.89 2.66
CA PRO A 38 -15.00 -16.49 2.37
C PRO A 38 -15.92 -17.68 2.09
N PHE A 39 -17.19 -17.58 2.48
CA PHE A 39 -18.17 -18.66 2.36
C PHE A 39 -19.57 -18.14 2.05
N ILE A 40 -20.45 -19.05 1.63
CA ILE A 40 -21.87 -18.78 1.42
C ILE A 40 -22.66 -19.29 2.62
N ASP A 41 -23.41 -18.41 3.25
CA ASP A 41 -24.40 -18.74 4.29
C ASP A 41 -25.82 -18.46 3.75
N GLY A 42 -26.52 -19.53 3.39
CA GLY A 42 -27.81 -19.46 2.71
C GLY A 42 -27.72 -18.75 1.36
N SER A 43 -28.23 -17.52 1.28
CA SER A 43 -28.19 -16.67 0.07
C SER A 43 -27.17 -15.54 0.16
N LYS A 44 -26.43 -15.43 1.28
CA LYS A 44 -25.48 -14.36 1.53
C LYS A 44 -24.07 -14.87 1.33
N LEU A 45 -23.28 -14.10 0.60
CA LEU A 45 -21.82 -14.23 0.58
C LEU A 45 -21.27 -13.49 1.80
N ILE A 46 -20.46 -14.17 2.59
CA ILE A 46 -19.77 -13.62 3.77
C ILE A 46 -18.28 -13.63 3.49
N ILE A 47 -17.65 -12.46 3.63
CA ILE A 47 -16.19 -12.28 3.60
C ILE A 47 -15.78 -11.90 5.02
N PRO A 48 -15.28 -12.84 5.84
CA PRO A 48 -14.76 -12.51 7.16
C PRO A 48 -13.60 -11.53 7.03
N GLY A 49 -13.70 -10.39 7.70
CA GLY A 49 -12.67 -9.38 7.59
C GLY A 49 -12.87 -8.22 8.55
N ARG A 50 -11.80 -7.48 8.75
CA ARG A 50 -11.75 -6.25 9.55
C ARG A 50 -11.48 -5.05 8.66
N SER A 51 -11.84 -3.86 9.13
CA SER A 51 -11.43 -2.61 8.49
C SER A 51 -9.91 -2.56 8.40
N TYR A 52 -9.39 -2.19 7.23
CA TYR A 52 -7.97 -1.88 7.09
C TYR A 52 -7.68 -0.60 7.85
N GLU A 53 -6.86 -0.70 8.90
CA GLU A 53 -6.25 0.46 9.53
C GLU A 53 -4.83 0.58 8.99
N ALA A 54 -4.48 1.75 8.45
CA ALA A 54 -3.11 2.02 8.05
C ALA A 54 -2.19 1.74 9.25
N GLY A 55 -1.22 0.86 9.04
CA GLY A 55 -0.28 0.46 10.08
C GLY A 55 0.33 1.68 10.77
N ARG A 56 0.45 1.60 12.09
CA ARG A 56 1.05 2.66 12.91
C ARG A 56 2.45 2.97 12.35
N HIS A 57 2.73 4.25 12.09
CA HIS A 57 4.05 4.67 11.62
C HIS A 57 5.11 4.28 12.64
N GLU A 58 5.94 3.29 12.33
CA GLU A 58 7.14 3.01 13.12
C GLU A 58 8.26 3.95 12.64
N LEU A 59 8.49 5.01 13.41
CA LEU A 59 9.68 5.86 13.24
C LEU A 59 10.92 5.07 13.69
N ALA A 60 11.50 4.30 12.78
CA ALA A 60 12.70 3.51 13.02
C ALA A 60 13.97 4.38 12.88
N PHE A 61 14.20 5.27 13.84
CA PHE A 61 15.45 6.06 13.88
C PHE A 61 16.67 5.13 14.04
N GLY A 62 17.61 5.17 13.09
CA GLY A 62 18.85 4.40 13.15
C GLY A 62 18.80 3.01 12.51
N ASP A 63 17.67 2.61 11.94
CA ASP A 63 17.55 1.39 11.15
C ASP A 63 18.06 1.60 9.73
N ARG A 64 19.24 1.05 9.41
CA ARG A 64 19.84 1.19 8.08
C ARG A 64 18.98 0.58 6.97
N ASP A 65 18.15 -0.40 7.30
CA ASP A 65 17.25 -1.05 6.36
C ASP A 65 16.00 -0.20 6.08
N MET A 66 15.87 0.99 6.67
CA MET A 66 14.80 1.96 6.41
C MET A 66 15.29 3.29 5.82
N ASN A 67 16.59 3.54 5.73
CA ASN A 67 17.10 4.85 5.33
C ASN A 67 16.51 5.37 4.00
N PHE A 68 16.58 4.55 2.95
CA PHE A 68 16.10 4.98 1.62
C PHE A 68 14.57 4.88 1.50
N ILE A 69 13.94 3.98 2.27
CA ILE A 69 12.47 3.90 2.36
C ILE A 69 11.93 5.19 2.97
N SER A 70 12.50 5.64 4.09
CA SER A 70 12.12 6.89 4.75
C SER A 70 12.34 8.09 3.83
N MET A 71 13.50 8.18 3.18
CA MET A 71 13.78 9.27 2.22
C MET A 71 12.76 9.30 1.07
N ALA A 72 12.47 8.15 0.46
CA ALA A 72 11.49 8.06 -0.61
C ALA A 72 10.08 8.42 -0.10
N SER A 73 9.72 7.98 1.10
CA SER A 73 8.43 8.28 1.76
C SER A 73 8.23 9.78 1.96
N ASP A 74 9.27 10.48 2.46
CA ASP A 74 9.27 11.94 2.61
C ASP A 74 9.13 12.64 1.24
N MET A 75 9.81 12.16 0.21
CA MET A 75 9.78 12.72 -1.15
C MET A 75 8.44 12.56 -1.86
N VAL A 76 7.60 11.59 -1.47
CA VAL A 76 6.26 11.39 -2.04
C VAL A 76 5.14 11.84 -1.10
N GLY A 77 5.46 12.29 0.11
CA GLY A 77 4.49 12.69 1.12
C GLY A 77 3.58 11.55 1.59
N SER A 78 4.07 10.31 1.59
CA SER A 78 3.29 9.12 1.96
C SER A 78 4.11 8.20 2.83
N SER A 79 3.45 7.56 3.78
CA SER A 79 4.06 6.53 4.62
C SER A 79 4.26 5.20 3.90
N ALA A 80 5.08 4.33 4.50
CA ALA A 80 5.19 2.94 4.10
C ALA A 80 4.21 2.06 4.91
N ALA A 81 3.39 1.29 4.20
CA ALA A 81 2.47 0.31 4.77
C ALA A 81 3.19 -1.03 4.97
N CYS A 82 3.16 -1.54 6.21
CA CYS A 82 3.60 -2.89 6.56
C CYS A 82 2.44 -3.88 6.40
N PHE A 83 2.73 -5.06 5.85
CA PHE A 83 1.77 -6.15 5.69
C PHE A 83 2.12 -7.31 6.62
N GLU A 84 1.14 -8.16 6.94
CA GLU A 84 1.32 -9.27 7.90
C GLU A 84 2.28 -10.35 7.40
N ASP A 85 2.47 -10.46 6.08
CA ASP A 85 3.47 -11.35 5.46
C ASP A 85 4.93 -10.84 5.57
N GLY A 86 5.15 -9.73 6.28
CA GLY A 86 6.46 -9.12 6.50
C GLY A 86 7.00 -8.29 5.33
N THR A 87 6.20 -8.11 4.27
CA THR A 87 6.51 -7.17 3.20
C THR A 87 6.06 -5.75 3.53
N ILE A 88 6.58 -4.79 2.78
CA ILE A 88 6.33 -3.36 2.95
C ILE A 88 6.20 -2.70 1.58
N MET A 89 5.46 -1.59 1.52
CA MET A 89 5.25 -0.80 0.32
C MET A 89 5.06 0.67 0.68
N ILE A 90 5.59 1.60 -0.10
CA ILE A 90 5.30 3.03 0.02
C ILE A 90 4.00 3.31 -0.72
N GLY A 91 2.98 3.75 0.00
CA GLY A 91 1.68 4.05 -0.60
C GLY A 91 0.57 4.27 0.39
N GLU A 92 -0.47 4.92 -0.10
CA GLU A 92 -1.74 5.12 0.60
C GLU A 92 -2.69 4.03 0.12
N ILE A 93 -3.02 3.08 0.99
CA ILE A 93 -4.02 2.02 0.72
C ILE A 93 -5.35 2.37 1.41
N ASP A 94 -5.38 3.47 2.16
CA ASP A 94 -6.57 3.98 2.83
C ASP A 94 -7.49 4.79 1.90
N SER A 95 -8.75 4.93 2.30
CA SER A 95 -9.63 6.01 1.83
C SER A 95 -10.09 5.98 0.36
N GLY A 96 -10.07 4.82 -0.32
CA GLY A 96 -10.65 4.68 -1.65
C GLY A 96 -9.90 5.38 -2.80
N ILE A 97 -8.77 6.06 -2.49
CA ILE A 97 -7.81 6.56 -3.48
C ILE A 97 -6.47 5.92 -3.17
N THR A 98 -6.02 5.03 -4.03
CA THR A 98 -4.77 4.31 -3.85
C THR A 98 -3.66 4.93 -4.68
N HIS A 99 -2.69 5.54 -4.00
CA HIS A 99 -1.45 5.98 -4.62
C HIS A 99 -0.32 5.08 -4.14
N VAL A 100 0.28 4.37 -5.08
CA VAL A 100 1.39 3.46 -4.84
C VAL A 100 2.64 4.10 -5.39
N TYR A 101 3.70 4.14 -4.59
CA TYR A 101 4.97 4.78 -4.93
C TYR A 101 6.13 3.79 -5.00
N SER A 102 5.93 2.55 -4.57
CA SER A 102 6.91 1.48 -4.67
C SER A 102 6.24 0.12 -4.91
N PRO A 103 6.96 -0.91 -5.39
CA PRO A 103 6.47 -2.28 -5.29
C PRO A 103 6.36 -2.73 -3.83
N ARG A 104 5.51 -3.74 -3.57
CA ARG A 104 5.45 -4.48 -2.30
C ARG A 104 6.56 -5.51 -2.26
N LEU A 105 7.52 -5.34 -1.35
CA LEU A 105 8.73 -6.17 -1.26
C LEU A 105 9.11 -6.44 0.20
N PRO A 106 9.94 -7.46 0.50
CA PRO A 106 10.61 -7.57 1.79
C PRO A 106 11.38 -6.29 2.12
N LYS A 107 11.38 -5.88 3.39
CA LYS A 107 11.96 -4.61 3.87
C LYS A 107 13.33 -4.26 3.26
N ARG A 108 14.30 -5.17 3.36
CA ARG A 108 15.65 -4.95 2.82
C ARG A 108 15.67 -4.79 1.30
N GLU A 109 14.82 -5.53 0.58
CA GLU A 109 14.71 -5.44 -0.87
C GLU A 109 14.06 -4.12 -1.29
N LEU A 110 13.05 -3.66 -0.54
CA LEU A 110 12.45 -2.35 -0.76
C LEU A 110 13.45 -1.21 -0.54
N ASN A 111 14.28 -1.28 0.50
CA ASN A 111 15.30 -0.26 0.76
C ASN A 111 16.33 -0.17 -0.37
N ASN A 112 16.82 -1.32 -0.86
CA ASN A 112 17.72 -1.39 -2.01
C ASN A 112 17.04 -0.94 -3.32
N PHE A 113 15.73 -1.18 -3.47
CA PHE A 113 14.95 -0.62 -4.58
C PHE A 113 14.92 0.90 -4.51
N CYS A 114 14.61 1.47 -3.33
CA CYS A 114 14.53 2.92 -3.15
C CYS A 114 15.88 3.60 -3.36
N GLU A 115 16.98 3.00 -2.90
CA GLU A 115 18.34 3.49 -3.16
C GLU A 115 18.61 3.64 -4.67
N ARG A 116 18.31 2.60 -5.45
CA ARG A 116 18.56 2.58 -6.90
C ARG A 116 17.66 3.55 -7.67
N GLN A 117 16.51 3.91 -7.11
CA GLN A 117 15.50 4.75 -7.76
C GLN A 117 15.43 6.16 -7.17
N MET A 118 16.40 6.56 -6.36
CA MET A 118 16.35 7.84 -5.64
C MET A 118 16.25 9.05 -6.58
N SER A 119 16.83 8.98 -7.77
CA SER A 119 16.68 10.05 -8.78
C SER A 119 15.22 10.23 -9.24
N ARG A 120 14.43 9.15 -9.37
CA ARG A 120 13.01 9.20 -9.74
C ARG A 120 12.19 9.89 -8.66
N TYR A 121 12.43 9.55 -7.40
CA TYR A 121 11.75 10.19 -6.27
C TYR A 121 12.14 11.68 -6.15
N GLN A 122 13.41 12.02 -6.35
CA GLN A 122 13.85 13.41 -6.34
C GLN A 122 13.22 14.22 -7.47
N GLU A 123 13.18 13.69 -8.70
CA GLU A 123 12.51 14.35 -9.84
C GLU A 123 11.03 14.60 -9.57
N PHE A 124 10.35 13.62 -8.96
CA PHE A 124 8.94 13.76 -8.55
C PHE A 124 8.78 14.83 -7.48
N PHE A 125 9.60 14.79 -6.43
CA PHE A 125 9.57 15.77 -5.35
C PHE A 125 9.85 17.19 -5.87
N ASP A 126 10.88 17.39 -6.67
CA ASP A 126 11.24 18.71 -7.21
C ASP A 126 10.10 19.32 -8.04
N LYS A 127 9.37 18.49 -8.78
CA LYS A 127 8.20 18.90 -9.57
C LYS A 127 6.98 19.22 -8.71
N HIS A 128 6.86 18.61 -7.54
CA HIS A 128 5.63 18.61 -6.74
C HIS A 128 5.79 19.14 -5.31
N ARG A 129 6.99 19.62 -4.94
CA ARG A 129 7.39 19.95 -3.56
C ARG A 129 6.34 20.73 -2.78
N LEU A 130 5.88 21.86 -3.32
CA LEU A 130 4.93 22.72 -2.62
C LEU A 130 3.60 22.03 -2.31
N ARG A 131 3.14 21.14 -3.20
CA ARG A 131 1.88 20.40 -3.03
C ARG A 131 2.05 19.29 -1.99
N ILE A 132 3.19 18.60 -2.03
CA ILE A 132 3.55 17.58 -1.03
C ILE A 132 3.69 18.20 0.36
N GLU A 133 4.35 19.35 0.46
CA GLU A 133 4.49 20.11 1.72
C GLU A 133 3.14 20.63 2.26
N ASP A 134 2.16 20.89 1.38
CA ASP A 134 0.78 21.24 1.75
C ASP A 134 -0.08 20.00 2.13
N GLY A 135 0.51 18.80 2.09
CA GLY A 135 -0.16 17.53 2.41
C GLY A 135 -1.03 16.98 1.27
N GLU A 136 -0.88 17.49 0.05
CA GLU A 136 -1.60 16.97 -1.10
C GLU A 136 -1.04 15.62 -1.55
N ARG A 137 -1.92 14.64 -1.70
CA ARG A 137 -1.59 13.31 -2.23
C ARG A 137 -1.59 13.35 -3.77
N ILE A 138 -0.46 13.01 -4.38
CA ILE A 138 -0.25 13.16 -5.82
C ILE A 138 0.13 11.82 -6.44
N ALA A 139 -0.61 11.38 -7.45
CA ALA A 139 -0.27 10.17 -8.19
C ALA A 139 1.13 10.27 -8.83
N MET A 140 1.95 9.24 -8.64
CA MET A 140 3.21 9.05 -9.36
C MET A 140 3.02 8.00 -10.45
N GLU A 141 3.63 8.21 -11.61
CA GLU A 141 3.68 7.18 -12.66
C GLU A 141 4.56 6.01 -12.17
N ARG A 142 4.09 4.78 -12.37
CA ARG A 142 4.87 3.59 -12.00
C ARG A 142 6.12 3.48 -12.88
N PHE A 143 7.25 3.15 -12.26
CA PHE A 143 8.56 3.04 -12.94
C PHE A 143 9.29 1.72 -12.63
N TRP A 144 8.58 0.77 -12.01
CA TRP A 144 9.06 -0.58 -11.69
C TRP A 144 8.39 -1.63 -12.57
#